data_AF-A0A2W5EPK1-F1
#
_entry.id   AF-A0A2W5EPK1-F1
#
_cell.length_a   1.000
_cell.length_b   1.000
_cell.length_c   1.000
_cell.angle_alpha   90.00
_cell.angle_beta   90.00
_cell.angle_gamma   90.00
#
_symmetry.space_group_name_H-M   'P 1'
#
loop_
_entity.id
_entity.type
_entity.pdbx_description
1 polymer ?
#
loop_
_entity_poly.entity_id
_entity_poly.type
_entity_poly.pdbx_seq_one_letter_code
_entity_poly.pdbx_strand_id
1 'polypeptide(L)' 'SGKYPVSRPLFFYVKKAHLGVIPGLKEYVEFFVSDDMIGPDSPLANYGLVAAPDAEREKIRQDFAAGGTM' A
#
# COMPACT_ATOMS: atom_id res chain seq x y z
N SER A 1 2.30 -4.42 13.66
CA SER A 1 1.74 -3.56 14.72
C SER A 1 0.34 -4.08 15.06
N GLY A 2 -0.16 -3.79 16.26
CA GLY A 2 -1.43 -4.29 16.79
C GLY A 2 -1.68 -3.82 18.22
N LYS A 3 -0.94 -2.79 18.66
CA LYS A 3 -1.03 -2.26 20.03
C LYS A 3 -2.38 -1.59 20.30
N TYR A 4 -3.10 -1.18 19.25
CA TYR A 4 -4.45 -0.66 19.36
C TYR A 4 -5.44 -1.77 18.99
N PRO A 5 -6.16 -2.38 19.94
CA PRO A 5 -6.94 -3.60 19.70
C PRO A 5 -8.09 -3.43 18.70
N VAL A 6 -8.47 -2.20 18.39
CA VAL A 6 -9.54 -1.86 17.43
C VAL A 6 -8.99 -1.55 16.03
N SER A 7 -7.68 -1.39 15.86
CA SER A 7 -7.10 -1.12 14.54
C SER A 7 -7.31 -2.33 13.62
N ARG A 8 -7.68 -2.06 12.36
CA ARG A 8 -7.85 -3.10 11.34
C ARG A 8 -7.03 -2.73 10.11
N PRO A 9 -6.41 -3.71 9.44
CA PRO A 9 -5.76 -3.46 8.18
C PRO A 9 -6.79 -3.03 7.13
N LEU A 10 -6.41 -2.06 6.31
CA LEU A 10 -7.13 -1.70 5.10
C LEU A 10 -6.44 -2.36 3.91
N PHE A 11 -7.23 -2.88 2.99
CA PHE A 11 -6.73 -3.56 1.80
C PHE A 11 -7.05 -2.73 0.55
N PHE A 12 -6.08 -2.69 -0.37
CA PHE A 12 -6.21 -2.04 -1.66
C PHE A 12 -6.15 -3.12 -2.76
N TYR A 13 -7.27 -3.35 -3.43
CA TYR A 13 -7.40 -4.44 -4.39
C TYR A 13 -7.24 -3.94 -5.82
N VAL A 14 -6.39 -4.62 -6.59
CA VAL A 14 -6.10 -4.28 -7.99
C VAL A 14 -6.13 -5.54 -8.83
N LYS A 15 -6.83 -5.49 -9.97
CA LYS A 15 -6.81 -6.57 -10.96
C LYS A 15 -5.51 -6.54 -11.75
N LYS A 16 -4.67 -7.56 -11.58
CA LYS A 16 -3.38 -7.65 -12.29
C LYS A 16 -3.49 -7.64 -13.80
N ALA A 17 -4.52 -8.29 -14.34
CA ALA A 17 -4.79 -8.30 -15.78
C ALA A 17 -4.91 -6.88 -16.37
N HIS A 18 -5.17 -5.87 -15.54
CA HIS A 18 -5.35 -4.49 -15.97
C HIS A 18 -4.08 -3.63 -15.93
N LEU A 19 -3.01 -4.07 -15.26
CA LEU A 19 -1.79 -3.27 -15.05
C LEU A 19 -1.05 -2.92 -16.35
N GLY A 20 -1.22 -3.70 -17.42
CA GLY A 20 -0.61 -3.46 -18.73
C GLY A 20 -1.58 -3.01 -19.83
N VAL A 21 -2.88 -2.89 -19.53
CA VAL A 21 -3.90 -2.48 -20.52
C VAL A 21 -4.61 -1.19 -20.15
N ILE A 22 -4.69 -0.84 -18.86
CA ILE A 22 -5.24 0.45 -18.42
C ILE A 22 -4.07 1.42 -18.26
N PRO A 23 -3.98 2.47 -19.09
CA PRO A 23 -2.92 3.46 -18.99
C PRO A 23 -2.89 4.09 -17.61
N GLY A 24 -1.70 4.19 -17.00
CA GLY A 24 -1.51 4.86 -15.71
C GLY A 24 -1.88 4.02 -14.48
N LEU A 25 -2.49 2.83 -14.63
CA LEU A 25 -2.92 2.04 -13.47
C LEU A 25 -1.72 1.51 -12.68
N LYS A 26 -0.65 1.10 -13.35
CA LYS A 26 0.55 0.64 -12.67
C LYS A 26 1.16 1.75 -11.81
N GLU A 27 1.34 2.92 -12.40
CA GLU A 27 1.91 4.11 -11.76
C GLU A 27 1.05 4.59 -10.60
N TYR A 28 -0.28 4.52 -10.74
CA TYR A 28 -1.22 4.81 -9.66
C TYR A 28 -1.01 3.89 -8.46
N VAL A 29 -0.86 2.58 -8.69
CA VAL A 29 -0.65 1.62 -7.61
C VAL A 29 0.72 1.81 -6.96
N GLU A 30 1.77 2.02 -7.74
CA GLU A 30 3.13 2.32 -7.25
C GLU A 30 3.13 3.54 -6.32
N PHE A 31 2.45 4.62 -6.73
CA PHE A 31 2.29 5.80 -5.90
C PHE A 31 1.54 5.51 -4.60
N PHE A 32 0.44 4.75 -4.64
CA PHE A 32 -0.38 4.44 -3.46
C PHE A 32 0.29 3.51 -2.45
N VAL A 33 1.32 2.75 -2.84
CA VAL A 33 2.13 1.92 -1.92
C VAL A 33 3.48 2.57 -1.55
N SER A 34 3.72 3.80 -2.02
CA SER A 34 4.94 4.56 -1.72
C SER A 34 4.98 5.03 -0.26
N ASP A 35 6.18 5.27 0.26
CA ASP A 35 6.36 5.82 1.61
C ASP A 35 5.72 7.21 1.77
N ASP A 36 5.69 8.01 0.71
CA ASP A 36 5.03 9.31 0.70
C ASP A 36 3.52 9.20 0.96
N MET A 37 2.89 8.06 0.62
CA MET A 37 1.46 7.83 0.81
C MET A 37 1.12 6.99 2.05
N ILE A 38 1.87 5.93 2.35
CA ILE A 38 1.54 5.00 3.45
C ILE A 38 2.50 5.05 4.65
N GLY A 39 3.52 5.92 4.60
CA GLY A 39 4.51 6.09 5.67
C GLY A 39 3.99 6.89 6.87
N PRO A 40 4.81 7.03 7.93
CA PRO A 40 4.42 7.73 9.16
C PRO A 40 4.12 9.23 8.99
N ASP A 41 4.78 9.88 8.01
CA ASP A 41 4.64 11.31 7.74
C ASP A 41 3.69 11.60 6.56
N SER A 42 2.90 10.61 6.16
CA SER A 42 2.08 10.68 4.95
C SER A 42 0.77 11.44 5.12
N PRO A 43 0.10 11.84 4.02
CA PRO A 43 -1.26 12.35 4.08
C PRO A 43 -2.23 11.39 4.77
N LEU A 44 -2.07 10.07 4.58
CA LEU A 44 -2.92 9.07 5.23
C LEU A 44 -2.76 9.05 6.74
N ALA A 45 -1.53 9.23 7.24
CA ALA A 45 -1.29 9.41 8.68
C ALA A 45 -1.96 10.68 9.20
N ASN A 46 -1.87 11.79 8.46
CA ASN A 46 -2.56 13.04 8.78
C ASN A 46 -4.10 12.91 8.75
N TYR A 47 -4.63 11.98 7.94
CA TYR A 47 -6.05 11.66 7.88
C TYR A 47 -6.50 10.65 8.96
N GLY A 48 -5.59 10.24 9.85
CA GLY A 48 -5.90 9.37 10.99
C GLY A 48 -5.73 7.88 10.72
N LEU A 49 -5.12 7.49 9.60
CA LEU A 49 -4.70 6.10 9.41
C LEU A 49 -3.40 5.82 10.16
N VAL A 50 -3.24 4.56 10.58
CA VAL A 50 -2.03 4.11 11.26
C VAL A 50 -1.11 3.47 10.23
N ALA A 51 0.09 4.03 10.07
CA ALA A 51 1.09 3.44 9.19
C ALA A 51 1.43 2.01 9.64
N ALA A 52 1.47 1.08 8.67
CA ALA A 52 1.97 -0.26 8.92
C ALA A 52 3.47 -0.21 9.27
N PRO A 53 4.01 -1.23 9.97
CA PRO A 53 5.43 -1.30 10.26
C PRO A 53 6.26 -1.21 8.98
N ASP A 54 7.47 -0.65 9.08
CA ASP A 54 8.36 -0.44 7.95
C ASP A 54 8.60 -1.70 7.11
N ALA A 55 8.89 -2.83 7.79
CA ALA A 55 9.07 -4.12 7.14
C ALA A 55 7.83 -4.61 6.36
N GLU A 56 6.62 -4.27 6.82
CA GLU A 56 5.38 -4.65 6.14
C GLU A 56 5.14 -3.77 4.91
N ARG A 57 5.38 -2.46 5.02
CA ARG A 57 5.31 -1.52 3.88
C ARG A 57 6.31 -1.88 2.78
N GLU A 58 7.53 -2.24 3.19
CA GLU A 58 8.57 -2.68 2.26
C GLU A 58 8.19 -4.00 1.57
N LYS A 59 7.65 -4.96 2.34
CA LYS A 59 7.14 -6.20 1.76
C LYS A 59 6.03 -5.95 0.73
N ILE A 60 5.10 -5.04 1.01
CA ILE A 60 4.01 -4.68 0.07
C ILE A 60 4.59 -4.17 -1.27
N ARG A 61 5.60 -3.29 -1.23
CA ARG A 61 6.27 -2.79 -2.43
C ARG A 61 6.98 -3.89 -3.20
N GLN A 62 7.71 -4.76 -2.51
CA GLN A 62 8.42 -5.88 -3.11
C GLN A 62 7.45 -6.87 -3.74
N ASP A 63 6.36 -7.21 -3.04
CA ASP A 63 5.31 -8.09 -3.55
C ASP A 63 4.68 -7.50 -4.81
N PHE A 64 4.39 -6.19 -4.84
CA PHE A 64 3.85 -5.54 -6.03
C PHE A 64 4.84 -5.55 -7.21
N ALA A 65 6.11 -5.20 -6.96
CA ALA A 65 7.16 -5.18 -7.99
C ALA A 65 7.46 -6.58 -8.56
N ALA A 66 7.41 -7.62 -7.72
CA ALA A 66 7.57 -9.01 -8.12
C ALA A 66 6.31 -9.58 -8.81
N GLY A 67 5.21 -8.82 -8.88
CA GLY A 67 3.94 -9.31 -9.38
C GLY A 67 3.35 -10.42 -8.50
N GLY A 68 3.63 -10.40 -7.19
CA GLY A 68 3.11 -11.33 -6.18
C GLY A 68 1.60 -11.20 -5.99
N THR A 69 0.87 -12.32 -6.06
CA THR A 69 -0.59 -12.37 -5.83
C THR A 69 -0.83 -12.53 -4.34
N MET A 70 -1.58 -11.62 -3.74
CA MET A 70 -2.25 -11.86 -2.46
C MET A 70 -3.73 -12.14 -2.71
#